data_AF-A0A8J6L1B5-F1
#
_entry.id   AF-A0A8J6L1B5-F1
#
_cell.length_a   1.000
_cell.length_b   1.000
_cell.length_c   1.000
_cell.angle_alpha   90.00
_cell.angle_beta   90.00
_cell.angle_gamma   90.00
#
_symmetry.space_group_name_H-M   'P 1'
#
loop_
_entity.id
_entity.type
_entity.pdbx_description
1 polymer ?
#
loop_
_entity_poly.entity_id
_entity_poly.type
_entity_poly.pdbx_seq_one_letter_code
_entity_poly.pdbx_strand_id
1 'polypeptide(L)'
;MEFILSEDYNKMTPVKNYPAHQSRVTMVLFVLELEWVLSTGQDKQFAWHCSESGQRLGCYRTSAVASGLQFDVETRHVFIGDHSGQVTILKLEQENCTLLTSFRGHTGGVTALCWDPVQRVLFSGSSDHSVIMWDIGGRKGTAIELQGHNDKVRALSYAQHTRQLISCGGDGGIVVWNMDVERQEHHCRKCGKAVCGKCSSKRSSIPLMGFEFEVRVCDSCHEAITDEERAPTATFHDSKHNIVHVHFDATRGWLLTAGTDKVIKDLQACTSEPNRRPSGYALYAVMVAIGLTCPRGHLFCFIKAGNGQRYKTNDDSKVAR
;
A
#
# COMPACT_ATOMS: atom_id res chain seq x y z
N MET A 1 -6.00 -7.91 20.07
CA MET A 1 -7.11 -7.93 21.06
C MET A 1 -8.14 -6.90 20.63
N GLU A 2 -9.42 -7.21 20.74
CA GLU A 2 -10.52 -6.30 20.46
C GLU A 2 -10.93 -5.56 21.74
N PHE A 3 -11.15 -4.26 21.61
CA PHE A 3 -11.59 -3.41 22.69
C PHE A 3 -12.85 -2.65 22.28
N ILE A 4 -13.74 -2.42 23.23
CA ILE A 4 -14.79 -1.39 23.09
C ILE A 4 -14.21 -0.11 23.69
N LEU A 5 -14.30 0.96 22.90
CA LEU A 5 -13.95 2.28 23.36
C LEU A 5 -15.20 2.96 23.92
N SER A 6 -15.08 3.62 25.07
CA SER A 6 -16.14 4.46 25.60
C SER A 6 -16.43 5.65 24.67
N GLU A 7 -17.65 6.19 24.74
CA GLU A 7 -18.08 7.32 23.91
C GLU A 7 -17.22 8.58 24.10
N ASP A 8 -16.57 8.72 25.26
CA ASP A 8 -15.65 9.81 25.58
C ASP A 8 -14.19 9.52 25.17
N TYR A 9 -13.92 8.39 24.51
CA TYR A 9 -12.60 7.95 24.03
C TYR A 9 -11.53 7.78 25.14
N ASN A 10 -11.90 7.88 26.42
CA ASN A 10 -10.96 7.85 27.55
C ASN A 10 -10.80 6.46 28.18
N LYS A 11 -11.62 5.48 27.80
CA LYS A 11 -11.61 4.13 28.37
C LYS A 11 -11.71 3.08 27.28
N MET A 12 -10.78 2.12 27.30
CA MET A 12 -10.82 0.91 26.48
C MET A 12 -11.13 -0.29 27.37
N THR A 13 -12.18 -1.03 27.06
CA THR A 13 -12.52 -2.29 27.74
C THR A 13 -12.20 -3.48 26.84
N PRO A 14 -11.39 -4.46 27.29
CA PRO A 14 -11.08 -5.63 26.47
C PRO A 14 -12.32 -6.50 26.29
N VAL A 15 -12.56 -6.93 25.06
CA VAL A 15 -13.74 -7.75 24.70
C VAL A 15 -13.32 -9.12 24.19
N LYS A 16 -12.38 -9.18 23.24
CA LYS A 16 -11.95 -10.43 22.61
C LYS A 16 -10.45 -10.51 22.41
N ASN A 17 -9.94 -11.74 22.38
CA ASN A 17 -8.56 -12.02 22.01
C ASN A 17 -8.53 -13.02 20.86
N TYR A 18 -7.64 -12.78 19.89
CA TYR A 18 -7.46 -13.62 18.71
C TYR A 18 -6.07 -14.29 18.83
N PRO A 19 -5.99 -15.55 19.30
CA PRO A 19 -4.71 -16.26 19.44
C PRO A 19 -4.21 -16.74 18.07
N ALA A 20 -3.75 -15.79 17.25
CA ALA A 20 -3.40 -16.02 15.85
C ALA A 20 -1.96 -16.50 15.63
N HIS A 21 -1.01 -15.95 16.40
CA HIS A 21 0.43 -16.10 16.13
C HIS A 21 1.22 -16.44 17.40
N GLN A 22 2.30 -17.20 17.24
CA GLN A 22 3.25 -17.51 18.32
C GLN A 22 4.38 -16.49 18.42
N SER A 23 4.52 -15.64 17.41
CA SER A 23 5.51 -14.58 17.33
C SER A 23 4.84 -13.25 17.02
N ARG A 24 5.64 -12.19 16.85
CA ARG A 24 5.17 -10.85 16.55
C ARG A 24 4.28 -10.85 15.31
N VAL A 25 3.08 -10.29 15.46
CA VAL A 25 2.18 -10.00 14.32
C VAL A 25 2.78 -8.85 13.52
N THR A 26 2.84 -9.02 12.21
CA THR A 26 3.45 -8.07 11.27
C THR A 26 2.40 -7.19 10.61
N MET A 27 1.32 -7.79 10.11
CA MET A 27 0.20 -7.08 9.50
C MET A 27 -1.13 -7.65 9.96
N VAL A 28 -2.13 -6.78 9.99
CA VAL A 28 -3.52 -7.12 10.31
C VAL A 28 -4.42 -6.37 9.35
N LEU A 29 -5.42 -7.06 8.80
CA LEU A 29 -6.41 -6.48 7.91
C LEU A 29 -7.80 -6.92 8.37
N PHE A 30 -8.71 -5.96 8.51
CA PHE A 30 -10.10 -6.22 8.86
C PHE A 30 -10.98 -6.11 7.61
N VAL A 31 -11.71 -7.18 7.32
CA VAL A 31 -12.66 -7.26 6.20
C VAL A 31 -14.05 -7.11 6.78
N LEU A 32 -14.65 -5.94 6.60
CA LEU A 32 -15.94 -5.59 7.21
C LEU A 32 -17.08 -6.45 6.64
N GLU A 33 -17.08 -6.69 5.34
CA GLU A 33 -18.15 -7.36 4.60
C GLU A 33 -18.29 -8.84 4.96
N LEU A 34 -17.16 -9.48 5.31
CA LEU A 34 -17.11 -10.89 5.72
C LEU A 34 -16.99 -11.04 7.24
N GLU A 35 -16.83 -9.93 7.95
CA GLU A 35 -16.49 -9.90 9.37
C GLU A 35 -15.27 -10.75 9.70
N TRP A 36 -14.23 -10.69 8.86
CA TRP A 36 -12.99 -11.46 9.02
C TRP A 36 -11.84 -10.59 9.49
N VAL A 37 -11.03 -11.14 10.39
CA VAL A 37 -9.74 -10.58 10.80
C VAL A 37 -8.64 -11.43 10.18
N LEU A 38 -7.91 -10.86 9.23
CA LEU A 38 -6.75 -11.47 8.60
C LEU A 38 -5.49 -10.98 9.30
N SER A 39 -4.53 -11.88 9.55
CA SER A 39 -3.28 -11.52 10.19
C SER A 39 -2.10 -12.32 9.66
N THR A 40 -0.93 -11.68 9.64
CA THR A 40 0.35 -12.32 9.34
C THR A 40 1.32 -12.11 10.50
N GLY A 41 2.26 -13.04 10.67
CA GLY A 41 3.23 -12.99 11.75
C GLY A 41 4.64 -13.42 11.36
N GLN A 42 5.59 -13.10 12.26
CA GLN A 42 6.98 -13.55 12.18
C GLN A 42 7.16 -15.06 12.40
N ASP A 43 6.08 -15.77 12.77
CA ASP A 43 6.02 -17.23 12.84
C ASP A 43 5.81 -17.89 11.47
N LYS A 44 5.83 -17.11 10.38
CA LYS A 44 5.58 -17.56 9.00
C LYS A 44 4.18 -18.14 8.81
N GLN A 45 3.24 -17.66 9.62
CA GLN A 45 1.85 -18.03 9.53
C GLN A 45 1.07 -16.83 9.00
N PHE A 46 0.12 -17.14 8.14
CA PHE A 46 -1.04 -16.34 7.85
C PHE A 46 -2.23 -17.02 8.53
N ALA A 47 -3.07 -16.26 9.22
CA ALA A 47 -4.25 -16.78 9.88
C ALA A 47 -5.44 -15.84 9.63
N TRP A 48 -6.64 -16.41 9.57
CA TRP A 48 -7.87 -15.63 9.54
C TRP A 48 -8.85 -16.12 10.59
N HIS A 49 -9.58 -15.18 11.16
CA HIS A 49 -10.52 -15.39 12.25
C HIS A 49 -11.86 -14.75 11.92
N CYS A 50 -12.93 -15.34 12.44
CA CYS A 50 -14.24 -14.70 12.46
C CYS A 50 -14.24 -13.63 13.57
N SER A 51 -14.62 -12.41 13.23
CA SER A 51 -14.65 -11.30 14.20
C SER A 51 -15.83 -11.35 15.14
N GLU A 52 -16.95 -11.98 14.76
CA GLU A 52 -18.09 -12.18 15.66
C GLU A 52 -17.75 -13.18 16.76
N SER A 53 -17.29 -14.38 16.38
CA SER A 53 -17.05 -15.48 17.31
C SER A 53 -15.66 -15.46 17.93
N GLY A 54 -14.70 -14.76 17.33
CA GLY A 54 -13.28 -14.83 17.72
C GLY A 54 -12.58 -16.11 17.30
N GLN A 55 -13.29 -17.05 16.65
CA GLN A 55 -12.75 -18.35 16.29
C GLN A 55 -11.79 -18.24 15.11
N ARG A 56 -10.73 -19.05 15.14
CA ARG A 56 -9.82 -19.22 14.02
C ARG A 56 -10.51 -20.06 12.97
N LEU A 57 -10.66 -19.48 11.79
CA LEU A 57 -11.26 -20.12 10.62
C LEU A 57 -10.25 -20.98 9.88
N GLY A 58 -9.01 -20.49 9.76
CA GLY A 58 -7.94 -21.28 9.16
C GLY A 58 -6.57 -20.62 9.24
N CYS A 59 -5.61 -21.28 8.58
CA CYS A 59 -4.26 -20.77 8.46
C CYS A 59 -3.50 -21.32 7.27
N TYR A 60 -2.48 -20.58 6.86
CA TYR A 60 -1.56 -20.95 5.81
C TYR A 60 -0.12 -20.66 6.25
N ARG A 61 0.79 -21.59 6.00
CA ARG A 61 2.21 -21.40 6.32
C ARG A 61 2.96 -20.87 5.10
N THR A 62 3.54 -19.69 5.24
CA THR A 62 4.36 -19.06 4.21
C THR A 62 5.79 -19.61 4.23
N SER A 63 6.53 -19.41 3.13
CA SER A 63 7.91 -19.87 2.99
C SER A 63 8.87 -19.10 3.94
N ALA A 64 8.64 -17.79 4.06
CA ALA A 64 9.34 -16.87 4.95
C ALA A 64 8.37 -16.04 5.79
N VAL A 65 8.90 -15.15 6.62
CA VAL A 65 8.10 -14.20 7.40
C VAL A 65 7.28 -13.34 6.45
N ALA A 66 5.97 -13.23 6.68
CA ALA A 66 5.10 -12.40 5.88
C ALA A 66 5.04 -10.97 6.44
N SER A 67 5.06 -9.98 5.56
CA SER A 67 5.07 -8.55 5.89
C SER A 67 4.06 -7.75 5.08
N GLY A 68 3.74 -8.18 3.85
CA GLY A 68 2.67 -7.62 3.05
C GLY A 68 1.38 -8.44 3.17
N LEU A 69 0.24 -7.77 3.30
CA LEU A 69 -1.08 -8.40 3.29
C LEU A 69 -2.11 -7.49 2.60
N GLN A 70 -2.82 -8.01 1.61
CA GLN A 70 -3.96 -7.36 0.96
C GLN A 70 -5.06 -8.38 0.69
N PHE A 71 -6.30 -7.93 0.64
CA PHE A 71 -7.46 -8.80 0.40
C PHE A 71 -8.42 -8.18 -0.61
N ASP A 72 -8.92 -9.01 -1.51
CA ASP A 72 -9.98 -8.68 -2.44
C ASP A 72 -11.29 -9.36 -2.02
N VAL A 73 -12.29 -8.54 -1.68
CA VAL A 73 -13.59 -9.01 -1.18
C VAL A 73 -14.41 -9.69 -2.29
N GLU A 74 -14.37 -9.15 -3.51
CA GLU A 74 -15.20 -9.65 -4.62
C GLU A 74 -14.79 -11.07 -5.01
N THR A 75 -13.48 -11.28 -5.12
CA THR A 75 -12.91 -12.53 -5.62
C THR A 75 -12.43 -13.47 -4.51
N ARG A 76 -12.42 -13.00 -3.26
CA ARG A 76 -11.88 -13.68 -2.06
C ARG A 76 -10.42 -14.10 -2.20
N HIS A 77 -9.63 -13.32 -2.93
CA HIS A 77 -8.19 -13.53 -3.01
C HIS A 77 -7.47 -12.75 -1.92
N VAL A 78 -6.49 -13.40 -1.29
CA VAL A 78 -5.54 -12.75 -0.39
C VAL A 78 -4.16 -12.75 -1.05
N PHE A 79 -3.49 -11.62 -0.96
CA PHE A 79 -2.13 -11.41 -1.44
C PHE A 79 -1.22 -11.27 -0.24
N ILE A 80 -0.20 -12.13 -0.16
CA ILE A 80 0.74 -12.19 0.96
C ILE A 80 2.15 -12.01 0.43
N GLY A 81 2.85 -10.99 0.90
CA GLY A 81 4.23 -10.71 0.55
C GLY A 81 5.16 -11.17 1.66
N ASP A 82 6.19 -11.95 1.32
CA ASP A 82 7.14 -12.48 2.29
C ASP A 82 8.56 -11.92 2.16
N HIS A 83 9.35 -12.17 3.20
CA HIS A 83 10.75 -11.75 3.30
C HIS A 83 11.70 -12.48 2.32
N SER A 84 11.22 -13.49 1.58
CA SER A 84 12.00 -14.18 0.54
C SER A 84 11.88 -13.53 -0.85
N GLY A 85 11.06 -12.47 -0.96
CA GLY A 85 10.76 -11.80 -2.22
C GLY A 85 9.61 -12.45 -2.99
N GLN A 86 8.89 -13.36 -2.36
CA GLN A 86 7.77 -14.07 -2.96
C GLN A 86 6.45 -13.38 -2.56
N VAL A 87 5.57 -13.24 -3.55
CA VAL A 87 4.18 -12.83 -3.36
C VAL A 87 3.29 -14.04 -3.61
N THR A 88 2.58 -14.48 -2.58
CA THR A 88 1.67 -15.63 -2.64
C THR A 88 0.23 -15.17 -2.79
N ILE A 89 -0.51 -15.79 -3.71
CA ILE A 89 -1.95 -15.59 -3.89
C ILE A 89 -2.69 -16.83 -3.41
N LEU A 90 -3.56 -16.63 -2.42
CA LEU A 90 -4.47 -17.67 -1.95
C LEU A 90 -5.91 -17.25 -2.23
N LYS A 91 -6.78 -18.21 -2.51
CA LYS A 91 -8.22 -18.01 -2.46
C LYS A 91 -8.73 -18.51 -1.12
N LEU A 92 -9.45 -17.65 -0.41
CA LEU A 92 -10.01 -17.95 0.91
C LEU A 92 -11.45 -18.44 0.81
N GLU A 93 -11.71 -19.53 1.50
CA GLU A 93 -13.04 -20.04 1.80
C GLU A 93 -13.28 -19.94 3.30
N GLN A 94 -14.46 -20.36 3.75
CA GLN A 94 -14.88 -20.12 5.13
C GLN A 94 -13.97 -20.81 6.16
N GLU A 95 -13.52 -22.03 5.88
CA GLU A 95 -12.64 -22.80 6.78
C GLU A 95 -11.36 -23.31 6.09
N ASN A 96 -11.24 -23.09 4.78
CA ASN A 96 -10.12 -23.58 3.97
C ASN A 96 -9.48 -22.46 3.15
N CYS A 97 -8.28 -22.70 2.67
CA CYS A 97 -7.63 -21.87 1.68
C CYS A 97 -7.04 -22.74 0.57
N THR A 98 -7.03 -22.21 -0.65
CA THR A 98 -6.39 -22.85 -1.79
C THR A 98 -5.27 -21.94 -2.29
N LEU A 99 -4.07 -22.51 -2.45
CA LEU A 99 -2.95 -21.84 -3.08
C LEU A 99 -3.21 -21.78 -4.58
N LEU A 100 -3.32 -20.57 -5.14
CA LEU A 100 -3.49 -20.39 -6.58
C LEU A 100 -2.16 -20.29 -7.30
N THR A 101 -1.31 -19.37 -6.86
CA THR A 101 -0.01 -19.13 -7.47
C THR A 101 0.90 -18.37 -6.52
N SER A 102 2.18 -18.31 -6.87
CA SER A 102 3.17 -17.48 -6.20
C SER A 102 4.10 -16.85 -7.22
N PHE A 103 4.33 -15.55 -7.08
CA PHE A 103 5.27 -14.81 -7.92
C PHE A 103 6.58 -14.60 -7.19
N ARG A 104 7.68 -14.68 -7.92
CA ARG A 104 9.02 -14.36 -7.41
C ARG A 104 9.70 -13.43 -8.40
N GLY A 105 9.82 -12.16 -8.04
CA GLY A 105 10.50 -11.13 -8.84
C GLY A 105 11.47 -10.30 -8.01
N HIS A 106 11.15 -10.08 -6.74
CA HIS A 106 12.02 -9.34 -5.85
C HIS A 106 13.22 -10.17 -5.40
N THR A 107 14.37 -9.50 -5.29
CA THR A 107 15.59 -10.08 -4.72
C THR A 107 15.67 -9.87 -3.20
N GLY A 108 14.92 -8.87 -2.71
CA GLY A 108 14.73 -8.57 -1.30
C GLY A 108 13.37 -9.03 -0.77
N GLY A 109 13.13 -8.79 0.52
CA GLY A 109 11.84 -9.10 1.14
C GLY A 109 10.76 -8.10 0.75
N VAL A 110 9.54 -8.61 0.47
CA VAL A 110 8.38 -7.78 0.14
C VAL A 110 7.87 -7.10 1.40
N THR A 111 8.03 -5.79 1.49
CA THR A 111 7.69 -4.99 2.67
C THR A 111 6.25 -4.49 2.65
N ALA A 112 5.72 -4.20 1.46
CA ALA A 112 4.40 -3.63 1.28
C ALA A 112 3.70 -4.20 0.05
N LEU A 113 2.38 -4.32 0.12
CA LEU A 113 1.52 -4.70 -0.99
C LEU A 113 0.35 -3.70 -1.11
N CYS A 114 -0.09 -3.43 -2.32
CA CYS A 114 -1.29 -2.63 -2.59
C CYS A 114 -2.05 -3.22 -3.79
N TRP A 115 -3.36 -3.42 -3.65
CA TRP A 115 -4.20 -4.08 -4.67
C TRP A 115 -5.16 -3.07 -5.31
N ASP A 116 -5.25 -3.11 -6.65
CA ASP A 116 -6.30 -2.44 -7.42
C ASP A 116 -7.28 -3.48 -7.97
N PRO A 117 -8.51 -3.60 -7.42
CA PRO A 117 -9.51 -4.53 -7.90
C PRO A 117 -10.07 -4.15 -9.28
N VAL A 118 -10.04 -2.87 -9.65
CA VAL A 118 -10.64 -2.38 -10.91
C VAL A 118 -9.76 -2.77 -12.10
N GLN A 119 -8.46 -2.49 -12.01
CA GLN A 119 -7.50 -2.86 -13.06
C GLN A 119 -6.95 -4.28 -12.90
N ARG A 120 -7.19 -4.93 -11.75
CA ARG A 120 -6.64 -6.24 -11.37
C ARG A 120 -5.12 -6.25 -11.35
N VAL A 121 -4.55 -5.21 -10.75
CA VAL A 121 -3.11 -4.97 -10.66
C VAL A 121 -2.69 -5.00 -9.21
N LEU A 122 -1.64 -5.74 -8.90
CA LEU A 122 -1.01 -5.75 -7.58
C LEU A 122 0.32 -5.01 -7.64
N PHE A 123 0.55 -4.12 -6.68
CA PHE A 123 1.83 -3.46 -6.49
C PHE A 123 2.55 -4.08 -5.30
N SER A 124 3.83 -4.43 -5.47
CA SER A 124 4.70 -4.89 -4.40
C SER A 124 5.89 -3.98 -4.24
N GLY A 125 6.15 -3.56 -3.00
CA GLY A 125 7.34 -2.80 -2.63
C GLY A 125 8.27 -3.71 -1.83
N SER A 126 9.58 -3.56 -2.05
CA SER A 126 10.56 -4.48 -1.48
C SER A 126 11.78 -3.78 -0.88
N SER A 127 12.50 -4.55 -0.08
CA SER A 127 13.79 -4.16 0.47
C SER A 127 14.93 -4.12 -0.55
N ASP A 128 14.69 -4.49 -1.80
CA ASP A 128 15.62 -4.34 -2.93
C ASP A 128 15.51 -2.98 -3.65
N HIS A 129 14.78 -2.03 -3.04
CA HIS A 129 14.58 -0.66 -3.52
C HIS A 129 13.63 -0.54 -4.71
N SER A 130 13.07 -1.65 -5.18
CA SER A 130 12.14 -1.66 -6.31
C SER A 130 10.69 -1.76 -5.88
N VAL A 131 9.82 -1.28 -6.77
CA VAL A 131 8.39 -1.53 -6.73
C VAL A 131 8.03 -2.30 -7.99
N ILE A 132 7.38 -3.46 -7.87
CA ILE A 132 6.93 -4.23 -9.03
C ILE A 132 5.41 -4.12 -9.13
N MET A 133 4.94 -3.82 -10.33
CA MET A 133 3.54 -3.95 -10.73
C MET A 133 3.32 -5.34 -11.33
N TRP A 134 2.29 -6.04 -10.88
CA TRP A 134 1.89 -7.35 -11.37
C TRP A 134 0.50 -7.28 -12.01
N ASP A 135 0.40 -7.55 -13.32
CA ASP A 135 -0.88 -7.76 -13.99
C ASP A 135 -1.41 -9.18 -13.70
N ILE A 136 -2.40 -9.28 -12.81
CA ILE A 136 -3.06 -10.54 -12.45
C ILE A 136 -4.33 -10.76 -13.28
N GLY A 137 -4.85 -9.72 -13.92
CA GLY A 137 -6.06 -9.74 -14.74
C GLY A 137 -5.93 -10.42 -16.10
N GLY A 138 -4.74 -10.93 -16.44
CA GLY A 138 -4.52 -11.76 -17.63
C GLY A 138 -4.48 -10.99 -18.94
N ARG A 139 -4.26 -9.67 -18.92
CA ARG A 139 -4.14 -8.91 -20.18
C ARG A 139 -2.81 -9.20 -20.85
N LYS A 140 -1.70 -9.35 -20.10
CA LYS A 140 -0.39 -9.77 -20.63
C LYS A 140 0.48 -10.57 -19.66
N GLY A 141 0.08 -10.75 -18.40
CA GLY A 141 0.90 -11.42 -17.37
C GLY A 141 2.23 -10.70 -17.12
N THR A 142 2.28 -9.40 -17.42
CA THR A 142 3.47 -8.57 -17.35
C THR A 142 3.74 -8.16 -15.91
N ALA A 143 4.98 -8.37 -15.48
CA ALA A 143 5.55 -7.65 -14.35
C ALA A 143 6.23 -6.39 -14.89
N ILE A 144 6.08 -5.25 -14.23
CA ILE A 144 6.78 -4.02 -14.57
C ILE A 144 7.52 -3.53 -13.33
N GLU A 145 8.84 -3.42 -13.43
CA GLU A 145 9.69 -2.89 -12.37
C GLU A 145 9.75 -1.34 -12.42
N LEU A 146 9.35 -0.72 -11.32
CA LEU A 146 9.40 0.72 -11.06
C LEU A 146 10.56 1.01 -10.10
N GLN A 147 11.49 1.83 -10.55
CA GLN A 147 12.79 2.01 -9.92
C GLN A 147 13.05 3.48 -9.61
N GLY A 148 12.79 3.93 -8.38
CA GLY A 148 12.93 5.34 -8.01
C GLY A 148 13.35 5.62 -6.58
N HIS A 149 13.50 4.59 -5.74
CA HIS A 149 13.96 4.73 -4.36
C HIS A 149 15.44 4.38 -4.26
N ASN A 150 16.16 5.08 -3.39
CA ASN A 150 17.58 4.81 -3.11
C ASN A 150 17.77 3.94 -1.86
N ASP A 151 16.70 3.69 -1.11
CA ASP A 151 16.66 2.77 0.03
C ASP A 151 15.36 1.93 -0.01
N LYS A 152 15.18 1.05 0.97
CA LYS A 152 14.10 0.05 1.02
C LYS A 152 12.75 0.73 0.91
N VAL A 153 11.91 0.26 -0.02
CA VAL A 153 10.51 0.68 -0.05
C VAL A 153 9.86 0.14 1.21
N ARG A 154 9.13 0.98 1.94
CA ARG A 154 8.52 0.61 3.23
C ARG A 154 7.01 0.59 3.17
N ALA A 155 6.42 1.48 2.38
CA ALA A 155 4.98 1.60 2.29
C ALA A 155 4.55 1.94 0.87
N LEU A 156 3.36 1.46 0.51
CA LEU A 156 2.68 1.72 -0.75
C LEU A 156 1.24 2.11 -0.46
N SER A 157 0.70 3.06 -1.22
CA SER A 157 -0.72 3.41 -1.23
C SER A 157 -1.15 3.77 -2.64
N TYR A 158 -2.30 3.28 -3.08
CA TYR A 158 -2.81 3.53 -4.41
C TYR A 158 -4.07 4.40 -4.34
N ALA A 159 -4.05 5.50 -5.08
CA ALA A 159 -5.18 6.38 -5.26
C ALA A 159 -5.96 5.97 -6.52
N GLN A 160 -7.07 5.26 -6.33
CA GLN A 160 -7.86 4.74 -7.45
C GLN A 160 -8.46 5.84 -8.35
N HIS A 161 -8.90 6.97 -7.77
CA HIS A 161 -9.53 8.05 -8.52
C HIS A 161 -8.56 8.81 -9.42
N THR A 162 -7.32 9.02 -8.96
CA THR A 162 -6.27 9.73 -9.71
C THR A 162 -5.33 8.78 -10.44
N ARG A 163 -5.51 7.47 -10.25
CA ARG A 163 -4.63 6.40 -10.77
C ARG A 163 -3.16 6.68 -10.46
N GLN A 164 -2.89 7.05 -9.22
CA GLN A 164 -1.55 7.34 -8.74
C GLN A 164 -1.12 6.33 -7.70
N LEU A 165 0.06 5.74 -7.88
CA LEU A 165 0.69 4.93 -6.86
C LEU A 165 1.64 5.82 -6.06
N ILE A 166 1.47 5.87 -4.75
CA ILE A 166 2.35 6.56 -3.82
C ILE A 166 3.24 5.51 -3.18
N SER A 167 4.54 5.74 -3.24
CA SER A 167 5.54 4.87 -2.64
C SER A 167 6.46 5.65 -1.73
N CYS A 168 6.79 5.07 -0.59
CA CYS A 168 7.62 5.71 0.43
C CYS A 168 8.81 4.81 0.78
N GLY A 169 10.00 5.38 0.75
CA GLY A 169 11.26 4.70 1.02
C GLY A 169 11.84 5.01 2.41
N GLY A 170 12.80 4.17 2.82
CA GLY A 170 13.63 4.39 4.00
C GLY A 170 14.55 5.62 3.88
N ASP A 171 14.77 6.08 2.65
CA ASP A 171 15.51 7.28 2.27
C ASP A 171 14.74 8.58 2.58
N GLY A 172 13.47 8.47 3.02
CA GLY A 172 12.58 9.60 3.27
C GLY A 172 11.98 10.19 2.00
N GLY A 173 12.21 9.54 0.85
CA GLY A 173 11.61 9.89 -0.42
C GLY A 173 10.16 9.43 -0.51
N ILE A 174 9.29 10.34 -0.96
CA ILE A 174 7.95 9.99 -1.44
C ILE A 174 7.98 10.14 -2.96
N VAL A 175 7.67 9.05 -3.66
CA VAL A 175 7.56 9.03 -5.13
C VAL A 175 6.11 8.74 -5.49
N VAL A 176 5.52 9.64 -6.27
CA VAL A 176 4.16 9.51 -6.80
C VAL A 176 4.23 9.07 -8.27
N TRP A 177 3.81 7.85 -8.58
CA TRP A 177 3.82 7.29 -9.92
C TRP A 177 2.47 7.52 -10.61
N ASN A 178 2.50 8.05 -11.82
CA ASN A 178 1.31 8.12 -12.67
C ASN A 178 1.04 6.76 -13.35
N MET A 179 -0.11 6.15 -13.10
CA MET A 179 -0.45 4.81 -13.61
C MET A 179 -1.36 4.83 -14.86
N ASP A 180 -1.75 5.99 -15.38
CA ASP A 180 -2.51 6.14 -16.65
C ASP A 180 -1.70 5.86 -17.92
N VAL A 181 -0.50 5.36 -17.71
CA VAL A 181 0.61 5.48 -18.59
C VAL A 181 1.03 4.05 -18.96
N GLU A 182 1.07 3.75 -20.26
CA GLU A 182 1.47 2.41 -20.69
C GLU A 182 2.99 2.23 -20.54
N ARG A 183 3.39 1.29 -19.67
CA ARG A 183 4.79 0.90 -19.47
C ARG A 183 5.03 -0.45 -20.14
N GLN A 184 6.12 -0.56 -20.88
CA GLN A 184 6.54 -1.78 -21.57
C GLN A 184 7.97 -2.15 -21.14
N GLU A 185 8.19 -3.40 -20.75
CA GLU A 185 9.53 -3.93 -20.50
C GLU A 185 10.17 -4.47 -21.80
N HIS A 186 11.51 -4.45 -21.87
CA HIS A 186 12.36 -4.99 -22.95
C HIS A 186 12.29 -4.34 -24.34
N HIS A 187 11.37 -3.39 -24.55
CA HIS A 187 11.25 -2.63 -25.79
C HIS A 187 11.66 -1.18 -25.54
N CYS A 188 12.28 -0.55 -26.54
CA CYS A 188 12.54 0.86 -26.58
C CYS A 188 11.25 1.62 -26.23
N ARG A 189 11.25 2.33 -25.11
CA ARG A 189 10.03 2.93 -24.57
C ARG A 189 9.42 4.02 -25.43
N LYS A 190 10.20 4.65 -26.30
CA LYS A 190 9.69 5.68 -27.23
C LYS A 190 8.99 5.08 -28.45
N CYS A 191 9.46 3.95 -28.98
CA CYS A 191 8.98 3.41 -30.26
C CYS A 191 8.47 1.97 -30.21
N GLY A 192 8.52 1.31 -29.05
CA GLY A 192 8.07 -0.07 -28.85
C GLY A 192 8.92 -1.15 -29.54
N LYS A 193 10.06 -0.81 -30.17
CA LYS A 193 10.95 -1.81 -30.81
C LYS A 193 11.71 -2.59 -29.74
N ALA A 194 11.87 -3.91 -29.89
CA ALA A 194 12.67 -4.71 -28.97
C ALA A 194 14.14 -4.26 -29.01
N VAL A 195 14.73 -3.87 -27.87
CA VAL A 195 16.12 -3.40 -27.81
C VAL A 195 16.83 -4.10 -26.64
N CYS A 196 17.71 -5.04 -26.97
CA CYS A 196 18.55 -5.71 -25.98
C CYS A 196 19.88 -4.95 -25.74
N GLY A 197 20.68 -5.40 -24.77
CA GLY A 197 21.95 -4.73 -24.42
C GLY A 197 23.02 -4.79 -25.51
N LYS A 198 22.85 -5.66 -26.51
CA LYS A 198 23.70 -5.69 -27.70
C LYS A 198 23.25 -4.68 -28.77
N CYS A 199 21.96 -4.32 -28.80
CA CYS A 199 21.38 -3.45 -29.82
C CYS A 199 21.55 -1.96 -29.50
N SER A 200 21.64 -1.60 -28.23
CA SER A 200 21.95 -0.22 -27.80
C SER A 200 22.46 -0.24 -26.37
N SER A 201 23.54 0.52 -26.14
CA SER A 201 24.04 0.87 -24.81
C SER A 201 23.46 2.20 -24.30
N LYS A 202 22.75 2.95 -25.14
CA LYS A 202 22.20 4.26 -24.81
C LYS A 202 21.05 4.12 -23.83
N ARG A 203 21.16 4.90 -22.76
CA ARG A 203 20.11 5.07 -21.75
C ARG A 203 19.70 6.53 -21.73
N SER A 204 18.45 6.78 -21.39
CA SER A 204 17.95 8.14 -21.23
C SER A 204 16.93 8.15 -20.10
N SER A 205 16.92 9.23 -19.33
CA SER A 205 15.81 9.62 -18.50
C SER A 205 14.69 10.13 -19.41
N ILE A 206 14.01 9.26 -20.18
CA ILE A 206 12.73 9.62 -20.80
C ILE A 206 11.66 9.33 -19.76
N PRO A 207 10.90 10.32 -19.29
CA PRO A 207 9.72 10.06 -18.51
C PRO A 207 8.56 10.80 -19.14
N LEU A 208 7.67 10.03 -19.76
CA LEU A 208 6.25 10.35 -19.59
C LEU A 208 5.71 9.64 -18.34
N MET A 209 6.50 8.78 -17.69
CA MET A 209 5.99 7.66 -16.89
C MET A 209 6.57 7.52 -15.46
N GLY A 210 7.19 8.55 -14.87
CA GLY A 210 7.67 8.53 -13.47
C GLY A 210 9.16 8.81 -13.27
N PHE A 211 9.66 8.69 -12.04
CA PHE A 211 11.09 8.83 -11.70
C PHE A 211 11.73 7.45 -11.77
N GLU A 212 12.02 6.99 -12.99
CA GLU A 212 12.74 5.73 -13.20
C GLU A 212 14.22 6.00 -13.50
N PHE A 213 15.15 5.18 -12.98
CA PHE A 213 16.55 5.21 -13.40
C PHE A 213 16.67 5.15 -14.93
N GLU A 214 17.79 5.63 -15.49
CA GLU A 214 17.95 5.72 -16.95
C GLU A 214 17.63 4.40 -17.66
N VAL A 215 16.63 4.47 -18.53
CA VAL A 215 16.07 3.31 -19.22
C VAL A 215 16.67 3.17 -20.61
N ARG A 216 16.82 1.93 -21.07
CA ARG A 216 17.42 1.66 -22.38
C ARG A 216 16.49 2.16 -23.49
N VAL A 217 17.09 2.83 -24.47
CA VAL A 217 16.37 3.38 -25.63
C VAL A 217 17.12 3.02 -26.91
N CYS A 218 16.39 2.86 -28.01
CA CYS A 218 17.01 2.69 -29.33
C CYS A 218 17.87 3.92 -29.68
N ASP A 219 18.97 3.75 -30.42
CA ASP A 219 19.88 4.87 -30.74
C ASP A 219 19.17 6.02 -31.45
N SER A 220 18.38 5.72 -32.51
CA SER A 220 17.59 6.75 -33.22
C SER A 220 16.57 7.47 -32.34
N CYS A 221 16.08 6.79 -31.30
CA CYS A 221 15.13 7.35 -30.36
C CYS A 221 15.85 8.23 -29.34
N HIS A 222 17.05 7.82 -28.90
CA HIS A 222 17.90 8.54 -27.97
C HIS A 222 18.22 9.95 -28.49
N GLU A 223 18.53 10.05 -29.78
CA GLU A 223 18.83 11.31 -30.46
C GLU A 223 17.60 12.19 -30.69
N ALA A 224 16.42 11.57 -30.81
CA ALA A 224 15.17 12.28 -31.08
C ALA A 224 14.41 12.76 -29.83
N ILE A 225 14.92 12.50 -28.61
CA ILE A 225 14.26 12.93 -27.37
C ILE A 225 14.60 14.38 -27.06
N THR A 226 13.58 15.20 -26.86
CA THR A 226 13.73 16.60 -26.41
C THR A 226 13.84 16.66 -24.89
N ASP A 227 14.39 17.76 -24.35
CA ASP A 227 14.54 17.92 -22.89
C ASP A 227 13.19 17.99 -22.15
N GLU A 228 12.12 18.42 -22.82
CA GLU A 228 10.75 18.39 -22.29
C GLU A 228 10.25 16.95 -22.10
N GLU A 229 10.54 16.06 -23.06
CA GLU A 229 10.25 14.62 -22.96
C GLU A 229 11.13 13.91 -21.91
N ARG A 230 12.16 14.59 -21.37
CA ARG A 230 13.00 14.10 -20.27
C ARG A 230 12.47 14.49 -18.88
N ALA A 231 11.42 15.30 -18.79
CA ALA A 231 10.91 15.81 -17.52
C ALA A 231 10.06 14.77 -16.75
N PRO A 232 10.36 14.46 -15.48
CA PRO A 232 9.67 13.39 -14.74
C PRO A 232 8.21 13.72 -14.46
N THR A 233 7.30 12.78 -14.74
CA THR A 233 5.89 12.87 -14.35
C THR A 233 5.62 12.41 -12.91
N ALA A 234 6.63 11.85 -12.23
CA ALA A 234 6.57 11.64 -10.79
C ALA A 234 7.11 12.86 -10.07
N THR A 235 6.39 13.30 -9.05
CA THR A 235 6.89 14.31 -8.12
C THR A 235 7.59 13.62 -6.96
N PHE A 236 8.77 14.14 -6.63
CA PHE A 236 9.53 13.72 -5.45
C PHE A 236 9.27 14.71 -4.32
N HIS A 237 8.94 14.18 -3.15
CA HIS A 237 8.86 14.98 -1.93
C HIS A 237 9.83 14.42 -0.89
N ASP A 238 10.75 15.26 -0.45
CA ASP A 238 11.62 14.95 0.67
C ASP A 238 10.85 15.20 1.97
N SER A 239 10.49 14.11 2.64
CA SER A 239 9.83 14.18 3.95
C SER A 239 10.80 14.50 5.09
N LYS A 240 12.12 14.43 4.84
CA LYS A 240 13.23 14.62 5.78
C LYS A 240 13.23 13.65 6.97
N HIS A 241 12.48 12.55 6.89
CA HIS A 241 12.52 11.47 7.87
C HIS A 241 12.18 10.14 7.22
N ASN A 242 12.54 9.05 7.88
CA ASN A 242 12.25 7.71 7.40
C ASN A 242 10.75 7.39 7.58
N ILE A 243 10.04 7.11 6.48
CA ILE A 243 8.61 6.81 6.48
C ILE A 243 8.40 5.30 6.66
N VAL A 244 7.55 4.92 7.62
CA VAL A 244 7.21 3.53 7.92
C VAL A 244 5.83 3.16 7.38
N HIS A 245 4.89 4.10 7.43
CA HIS A 245 3.51 3.87 6.99
C HIS A 245 2.98 5.09 6.25
N VAL A 246 2.12 4.85 5.27
CA VAL A 246 1.43 5.89 4.53
C VAL A 246 -0.05 5.53 4.39
N HIS A 247 -0.92 6.52 4.52
CA HIS A 247 -2.35 6.38 4.28
C HIS A 247 -2.83 7.58 3.46
N PHE A 248 -3.45 7.31 2.31
CA PHE A 248 -4.05 8.34 1.47
C PHE A 248 -5.56 8.35 1.64
N ASP A 249 -6.11 9.49 2.04
CA ASP A 249 -7.55 9.75 2.03
C ASP A 249 -7.93 10.49 0.74
N ALA A 250 -8.51 9.74 -0.19
CA ALA A 250 -8.93 10.29 -1.48
C ALA A 250 -10.07 11.29 -1.37
N THR A 251 -10.89 11.26 -0.31
CA THR A 251 -12.02 12.18 -0.16
C THR A 251 -11.57 13.60 0.20
N ARG A 252 -10.43 13.71 0.89
CA ARG A 252 -9.84 14.98 1.34
C ARG A 252 -8.58 15.35 0.57
N GLY A 253 -8.02 14.43 -0.22
CA GLY A 253 -6.72 14.60 -0.87
C GLY A 253 -5.59 14.69 0.16
N TRP A 254 -5.73 14.04 1.31
CA TRP A 254 -4.73 14.09 2.39
C TRP A 254 -3.86 12.85 2.37
N LEU A 255 -2.56 13.04 2.56
CA LEU A 255 -1.57 11.99 2.68
C LEU A 255 -0.97 12.02 4.08
N LEU A 256 -1.33 11.03 4.88
CA LEU A 256 -0.75 10.84 6.19
C LEU A 256 0.49 9.98 6.08
N THR A 257 1.62 10.48 6.55
CA THR A 257 2.87 9.72 6.67
C THR A 257 3.24 9.57 8.14
N ALA A 258 3.67 8.37 8.54
CA ALA A 258 4.16 8.10 9.88
C ALA A 258 5.62 7.67 9.81
N GLY A 259 6.49 8.36 10.54
CA GLY A 259 7.93 8.12 10.53
C GLY A 259 8.43 7.29 11.71
N THR A 260 9.69 6.83 11.63
CA THR A 260 10.38 6.20 12.78
C THR A 260 10.68 7.19 13.92
N ASP A 261 10.62 8.49 13.62
CA ASP A 261 10.80 9.61 14.55
C ASP A 261 9.57 9.85 15.45
N LYS A 262 8.55 8.99 15.37
CA LYS A 262 7.27 9.10 16.09
C LYS A 262 6.46 10.33 15.68
N VAL A 263 6.76 10.92 14.53
CA VAL A 263 6.01 12.05 13.98
C VAL A 263 5.02 11.53 12.95
N ILE A 264 3.78 12.01 13.04
CA ILE A 264 2.77 11.87 11.98
C ILE A 264 2.71 13.21 11.27
N LYS A 265 2.96 13.22 9.96
CA LYS A 265 2.82 14.41 9.12
C LYS A 265 1.63 14.25 8.20
N ASP A 266 0.86 15.33 8.09
CA ASP A 266 -0.17 15.48 7.08
C ASP A 266 0.41 16.28 5.93
N LEU A 267 0.42 15.68 4.74
CA LEU A 267 0.65 16.39 3.49
C LEU A 267 -0.69 16.51 2.78
N GLN A 268 -1.17 17.74 2.62
CA GLN A 268 -2.20 18.02 1.65
C GLN A 268 -1.59 17.78 0.26
N ALA A 269 -2.03 16.74 -0.43
CA ALA A 269 -1.74 16.62 -1.85
C ALA A 269 -2.43 17.82 -2.51
N CYS A 270 -1.68 18.63 -3.26
CA CYS A 270 -2.23 19.71 -4.06
C CYS A 270 -3.16 19.13 -5.14
N THR A 271 -4.38 18.79 -4.72
CA THR A 271 -5.53 18.69 -5.60
C THR A 271 -5.93 20.12 -5.91
N SER A 272 -6.13 20.41 -7.18
CA SER A 272 -6.22 21.74 -7.77
C SER A 272 -7.50 22.50 -7.39
N GLU A 273 -7.75 22.78 -6.11
CA GLU A 273 -8.81 23.71 -5.67
C GLU A 273 -8.32 24.61 -4.51
N PRO A 274 -8.18 25.93 -4.72
CA PRO A 274 -7.45 26.79 -3.78
C PRO A 274 -8.27 27.36 -2.61
N ASN A 275 -9.51 26.94 -2.36
CA ASN A 275 -10.40 27.70 -1.45
C ASN A 275 -11.34 26.87 -0.57
N ARG A 276 -10.79 26.05 0.34
CA ARG A 276 -11.52 25.70 1.58
C ARG A 276 -10.65 25.90 2.81
N ARG A 277 -11.03 26.86 3.65
CA ARG A 277 -10.47 27.02 5.00
C ARG A 277 -10.93 25.85 5.88
N PRO A 278 -10.06 25.29 6.73
CA PRO A 278 -10.45 24.18 7.59
C PRO A 278 -11.38 24.68 8.71
N SER A 279 -12.64 24.22 8.69
CA SER A 279 -13.50 24.26 9.87
C SER A 279 -13.27 22.99 10.69
N GLY A 280 -12.62 23.14 11.84
CA GLY A 280 -12.58 22.13 12.89
C GLY A 280 -11.39 21.17 12.81
N TYR A 281 -10.54 21.23 13.83
CA TYR A 281 -9.68 20.11 14.21
C TYR A 281 -10.58 18.94 14.60
N ALA A 282 -10.82 18.04 13.66
CA ALA A 282 -11.43 16.77 13.97
C ALA A 282 -10.29 15.74 14.02
N LEU A 283 -9.86 15.44 15.25
CA LEU A 283 -9.13 14.23 15.59
C LEU A 283 -10.04 13.04 15.26
N TYR A 284 -10.14 12.71 13.98
CA TYR A 284 -10.75 11.46 13.56
C TYR A 284 -9.73 10.37 13.85
N ALA A 285 -10.10 9.45 14.73
CA ALA A 285 -9.44 8.18 14.89
C ALA A 285 -9.51 7.42 13.57
N VAL A 286 -8.59 7.72 12.66
CA VAL A 286 -8.26 6.82 11.57
C VAL A 286 -7.67 5.61 12.29
N MET A 287 -8.40 4.49 12.31
CA MET A 287 -7.82 3.18 12.62
C MET A 287 -6.84 2.83 11.51
N VAL A 288 -5.74 3.56 11.44
CA VAL A 288 -4.49 3.00 10.99
C VAL A 288 -4.19 1.93 12.04
N ALA A 289 -3.94 0.71 11.63
CA ALA A 289 -3.27 -0.26 12.49
C ALA A 289 -1.86 0.28 12.75
N ILE A 290 -1.75 1.30 13.61
CA ILE A 290 -0.49 1.88 14.02
C ILE A 290 0.14 0.80 14.88
N GLY A 291 1.12 0.09 14.32
CA GLY A 291 2.08 -0.66 15.10
C GLY A 291 2.87 0.30 15.99
N LEU A 292 2.27 0.73 17.10
CA LEU A 292 2.97 1.47 18.14
C LEU A 292 4.01 0.51 18.73
N THR A 293 5.27 0.80 18.42
CA THR A 293 6.41 0.06 18.96
C THR A 293 6.59 0.42 20.43
N CYS A 294 6.15 -0.44 21.34
CA CYS A 294 6.57 -0.41 22.74
C CYS A 294 7.68 -1.47 22.94
N PRO A 295 8.84 -1.13 23.53
CA PRO A 295 9.98 -2.05 23.68
C PRO A 295 9.74 -3.25 24.63
N ARG A 296 8.51 -3.45 25.13
CA ARG A 296 8.15 -4.57 26.03
C ARG A 296 6.91 -5.36 25.62
N GLY A 297 6.47 -5.27 24.36
CA GLY A 297 5.36 -6.06 23.82
C GLY A 297 4.44 -5.22 22.94
N HIS A 298 4.02 -5.77 21.80
CA HIS A 298 3.11 -5.09 20.87
C HIS A 298 1.67 -5.51 21.16
N LEU A 299 0.82 -4.56 21.57
CA LEU A 299 -0.64 -4.71 21.51
C LEU A 299 -1.13 -4.15 20.18
N PHE A 300 -1.80 -4.99 19.39
CA PHE A 300 -2.66 -4.52 18.31
C PHE A 300 -4.06 -4.28 18.89
N CYS A 301 -4.50 -3.02 18.84
CA CYS A 301 -5.80 -2.57 19.34
C CYS A 301 -6.78 -2.47 18.17
N PHE A 302 -7.94 -3.13 18.29
CA PHE A 302 -9.09 -2.89 17.43
C PHE A 302 -10.14 -2.14 18.23
N ILE A 303 -10.76 -1.13 17.63
CA ILE A 303 -11.94 -0.43 18.15
C ILE A 303 -13.07 -0.69 17.15
N LYS A 304 -14.03 -1.55 17.49
CA LYS A 304 -15.24 -1.70 16.68
C LYS A 304 -16.07 -0.43 16.86
N ALA A 305 -16.09 0.45 15.86
CA ALA A 305 -17.00 1.60 15.87
C ALA A 305 -18.44 1.06 15.85
N GLY A 306 -19.18 1.27 16.94
CA GLY A 306 -20.57 0.84 17.07
C GLY A 306 -21.46 1.43 15.96
N ASN A 307 -22.46 0.66 15.56
CA ASN A 307 -23.39 0.95 14.46
C ASN A 307 -23.88 2.40 14.40
N GLY A 308 -23.59 3.06 13.27
CA GLY A 308 -24.42 4.03 12.56
C GLY A 308 -25.08 5.18 13.32
N GLN A 309 -24.62 6.40 13.07
CA GLN A 309 -25.54 7.54 12.94
C GLN A 309 -25.24 8.37 11.69
N ARG A 310 -26.24 8.40 10.81
CA ARG A 310 -26.43 9.40 9.76
C ARG A 310 -26.60 10.76 10.42
N TYR A 311 -25.80 11.76 10.07
CA TYR A 311 -26.13 13.14 10.36
C TYR A 311 -26.90 13.74 9.17
N LYS A 312 -28.21 13.93 9.37
CA LYS A 312 -29.03 14.88 8.61
C LYS A 312 -28.51 16.28 8.94
N THR A 313 -28.14 17.02 7.91
CA THR A 313 -27.91 18.45 8.00
C THR A 313 -29.24 19.15 8.24
N ASN A 314 -29.43 19.76 9.40
CA ASN A 314 -30.36 20.87 9.56
C ASN A 314 -29.53 22.11 9.88
N ASP A 315 -29.46 23.02 8.92
CA ASP A 315 -29.42 24.45 9.20
C ASP A 315 -30.61 24.77 10.12
N ASP A 316 -30.36 25.47 11.23
CA ASP A 316 -30.93 26.80 11.43
C ASP A 316 -30.53 27.45 12.76
N SER A 317 -30.18 28.73 12.64
CA SER A 317 -30.36 29.82 13.61
C SER A 317 -29.37 30.04 14.77
N LYS A 318 -28.48 31.03 14.51
CA LYS A 318 -28.29 32.30 15.25
C LYS A 318 -27.87 32.27 16.74
N VAL A 319 -26.64 32.77 16.94
CA VAL A 319 -26.18 33.88 17.82
C VAL A 319 -26.99 34.20 19.10
N ALA A 320 -26.20 34.33 20.18
CA ALA A 320 -26.49 34.77 21.55
C ALA A 320 -27.39 36.02 21.71
N ARG A 321 -28.03 36.08 22.89
CA ARG A 321 -28.61 37.25 23.61
C ARG A 321 -29.25 38.36 22.78
#